data_AF-A0A955DRX3-F1
#
_entry.id   AF-A0A955DRX3-F1
#
_cell.length_a   1.000
_cell.length_b   1.000
_cell.length_c   1.000
_cell.angle_alpha   90.00
_cell.angle_beta   90.00
_cell.angle_gamma   90.00
#
_symmetry.space_group_name_H-M   'P 1'
#
loop_
_entity.id
_entity.type
_entity.pdbx_description
1 polymer ?
#
loop_
_entity_poly.entity_id
_entity_poly.type
_entity_poly.pdbx_seq_one_letter_code
_entity_poly.pdbx_strand_id
1 'polypeptide(L)'
;MNKVVAFVKRRLVIVICLVVVVASLPAAWFFSSGWTKGQLDKRQKDAQAKLDEVKRSKVTYVVPSYDPSVESVSLTVAPNEKLTAYFKAERDRIDADSKRVIDEVLAFNQRDHGVLLEGVLPDGASSRNLTRLEAMFVAEGDQPTVLDALLERVNAGTPIADSELERSLNDLNARMLEKLETDHGRAAVTPDMRKSVTQELVKTRLGAYKSRSTEISVYADRSVLLPPNVDQQGETVFPTQKGTTTPHVAEAFSWQFAYWV
;
A
#
# COMPACT_ATOMS: atom_id res chain seq x y z
N MET A 1 -93.45 53.46 15.47
CA MET A 1 -93.19 52.33 14.55
C MET A 1 -93.77 52.49 13.13
N ASN A 2 -94.76 53.36 12.86
CA ASN A 2 -95.38 53.46 11.53
C ASN A 2 -94.58 54.21 10.45
N LYS A 3 -93.64 55.10 10.82
CA LYS A 3 -92.86 55.88 9.84
C LYS A 3 -91.77 55.06 9.11
N VAL A 4 -91.16 54.12 9.82
CA VAL A 4 -90.12 53.23 9.26
C VAL A 4 -90.73 52.24 8.27
N VAL A 5 -91.89 51.66 8.60
CA VAL A 5 -92.60 50.72 7.72
C VAL A 5 -93.12 51.39 6.44
N ALA A 6 -93.61 52.63 6.54
CA ALA A 6 -94.03 53.40 5.36
C ALA A 6 -92.84 53.79 4.44
N PHE A 7 -91.69 54.12 5.03
CA PHE A 7 -90.46 54.40 4.29
C PHE A 7 -89.94 53.16 3.55
N VAL A 8 -89.93 52.00 4.22
CA VAL A 8 -89.50 50.71 3.65
C VAL A 8 -90.43 50.29 2.50
N LYS A 9 -91.74 50.49 2.60
CA LYS A 9 -92.68 50.17 1.50
C LYS A 9 -92.51 51.07 0.27
N ARG A 10 -92.18 52.36 0.43
CA ARG A 10 -91.99 53.31 -0.68
C ARG A 10 -90.65 53.12 -1.42
N ARG A 11 -89.64 52.58 -0.74
CA ARG A 11 -88.27 52.38 -1.24
C ARG A 11 -87.80 50.94 -1.10
N LEU A 12 -88.74 49.99 -1.28
CA LEU A 12 -88.52 48.56 -1.02
C LEU A 12 -87.30 48.00 -1.77
N VAL A 13 -87.15 48.38 -3.05
CA VAL A 13 -86.02 47.96 -3.89
C VAL A 13 -84.68 48.43 -3.30
N ILE A 14 -84.60 49.69 -2.83
CA ILE A 14 -83.37 50.25 -2.24
C ILE A 14 -83.03 49.53 -0.92
N VAL A 15 -84.03 49.22 -0.09
CA VAL A 15 -83.82 48.50 1.17
C VAL A 15 -83.34 47.06 0.91
N ILE A 16 -83.91 46.37 -0.08
CA ILE A 16 -83.47 45.03 -0.47
C ILE A 16 -82.03 45.06 -0.97
N CYS A 17 -81.67 46.00 -1.86
CA CYS A 17 -80.29 46.14 -2.34
C CYS A 17 -79.31 46.42 -1.19
N LEU A 18 -79.67 47.25 -0.21
CA LEU A 18 -78.80 47.55 0.93
C LEU A 18 -78.61 46.33 1.83
N VAL A 19 -79.66 45.54 2.07
CA VAL A 19 -79.56 44.27 2.81
C VAL A 19 -78.67 43.27 2.08
N VAL A 20 -78.78 43.16 0.75
CA VAL A 20 -77.92 42.28 -0.06
C VAL A 20 -76.45 42.72 0.02
N VAL A 21 -76.16 44.02 -0.08
CA VAL A 21 -74.79 44.53 0.05
C VAL A 21 -74.23 44.25 1.44
N VAL A 22 -74.99 44.54 2.50
CA VAL A 22 -74.56 44.30 3.89
C VAL A 22 -74.38 42.80 4.17
N ALA A 23 -75.26 41.93 3.66
CA ALA A 23 -75.13 40.48 3.83
C ALA A 23 -74.00 39.88 2.98
N SER A 24 -73.65 40.49 1.84
CA SER A 24 -72.57 40.01 0.97
C SER A 24 -71.19 40.16 1.61
N LEU A 25 -70.98 41.17 2.47
CA LEU A 25 -69.67 41.44 3.08
C LEU A 25 -69.22 40.33 4.08
N PRO A 26 -70.04 39.89 5.05
CA PRO A 26 -69.72 38.76 5.91
C PRO A 26 -69.59 37.44 5.15
N ALA A 27 -70.46 37.23 4.15
CA ALA A 27 -70.40 36.03 3.32
C ALA A 27 -69.09 35.97 2.53
N ALA A 28 -68.70 37.06 1.87
CA ALA A 28 -67.44 37.16 1.14
C ALA A 28 -66.23 36.94 2.05
N TRP A 29 -66.24 37.47 3.29
CA TRP A 29 -65.18 37.24 4.26
C TRP A 29 -65.08 35.77 4.68
N PHE A 30 -66.21 35.10 4.96
CA PHE A 30 -66.23 33.70 5.36
C PHE A 30 -65.74 32.77 4.22
N PHE A 31 -66.21 33.00 2.99
CA PHE A 31 -65.76 32.25 1.83
C PHE A 31 -64.28 32.51 1.50
N SER A 32 -63.83 33.76 1.59
CA SER A 32 -62.42 34.13 1.36
C SER A 32 -61.49 33.53 2.42
N SER A 33 -61.92 33.51 3.68
CA SER A 33 -61.16 32.92 4.79
C SER A 33 -61.04 31.40 4.65
N GLY A 34 -62.14 30.72 4.31
CA GLY A 34 -62.14 29.29 4.02
C GLY A 34 -61.23 28.91 2.83
N TRP A 35 -61.27 29.68 1.75
CA TRP A 35 -60.42 29.46 0.58
C TRP A 35 -58.94 29.69 0.90
N THR A 36 -58.61 30.76 1.63
CA THR A 36 -57.22 31.07 2.02
C THR A 36 -56.64 30.00 2.93
N LYS A 37 -57.41 29.57 3.93
CA LYS A 37 -57.01 28.48 4.83
C LYS A 37 -56.79 27.18 4.07
N GLY A 38 -57.70 26.84 3.14
CA GLY A 38 -57.55 25.65 2.28
C GLY A 38 -56.29 25.69 1.40
N GLN A 39 -55.91 26.85 0.88
CA GLN A 39 -54.67 27.01 0.09
C GLN A 39 -53.41 26.91 0.97
N LEU A 40 -53.45 27.47 2.18
CA LEU A 40 -52.35 27.38 3.13
C LEU A 40 -52.14 25.92 3.57
N ASP A 41 -53.22 25.21 3.90
CA ASP A 41 -53.18 23.80 4.30
C ASP A 41 -52.66 22.91 3.15
N LYS A 42 -53.08 23.18 1.90
CA LYS A 42 -52.56 22.46 0.73
C LYS A 42 -51.06 22.68 0.55
N ARG A 43 -50.61 23.94 0.57
CA ARG A 43 -49.18 24.25 0.43
C ARG A 43 -48.34 23.69 1.58
N GLN A 44 -48.86 23.71 2.80
CA GLN A 44 -48.18 23.12 3.95
C GLN A 44 -48.08 21.60 3.80
N LYS A 45 -49.15 20.92 3.35
CA LYS A 45 -49.12 19.48 3.07
C LYS A 45 -48.17 19.14 1.92
N ASP A 46 -48.17 19.90 0.84
CA ASP A 46 -47.28 19.68 -0.30
C ASP A 46 -45.80 19.89 0.09
N ALA A 47 -45.51 20.94 0.86
CA ALA A 47 -44.17 21.18 1.39
C ALA A 47 -43.72 20.08 2.36
N GLN A 48 -44.62 19.62 3.24
CA GLN A 48 -44.34 18.52 4.17
C GLN A 48 -44.09 17.21 3.42
N ALA A 49 -44.91 16.90 2.40
CA ALA A 49 -44.75 15.71 1.56
C ALA A 49 -43.40 15.72 0.81
N LYS A 50 -43.01 16.87 0.25
CA LYS A 50 -41.72 17.04 -0.42
C LYS A 50 -40.53 16.93 0.55
N LEU A 51 -40.68 17.47 1.76
CA LEU A 51 -39.67 17.34 2.81
C LEU A 51 -39.53 15.88 3.29
N ASP A 52 -40.64 15.16 3.40
CA ASP A 52 -40.65 13.74 3.76
C ASP A 52 -40.07 12.87 2.62
N GLU A 53 -40.30 13.22 1.35
CA GLU A 53 -39.68 12.57 0.19
C GLU A 53 -38.15 12.69 0.20
N VAL A 54 -37.63 13.89 0.52
CA VAL A 54 -36.18 14.12 0.66
C VAL A 54 -35.62 13.37 1.88
N LYS A 55 -36.34 13.32 3.00
CA LYS A 55 -35.92 12.55 4.19
C LYS A 55 -35.92 11.04 3.98
N ARG A 56 -36.83 10.53 3.15
CA ARG A 56 -36.93 9.10 2.81
C ARG A 56 -35.86 8.68 1.81
N SER A 57 -35.43 9.60 0.94
CA SER A 57 -34.29 9.40 0.06
C SER A 57 -33.03 9.35 0.93
N LYS A 58 -32.52 8.14 1.20
CA LYS A 58 -31.26 7.96 1.93
C LYS A 58 -30.14 7.75 0.91
N VAL A 59 -29.06 8.50 1.05
CA VAL A 59 -27.82 8.30 0.30
C VAL A 59 -26.79 7.74 1.27
N THR A 60 -26.16 6.64 0.87
CA THR A 60 -25.05 6.05 1.61
C THR A 60 -23.76 6.59 1.01
N TYR A 61 -23.06 7.42 1.79
CA TYR A 61 -21.72 7.89 1.46
C TYR A 61 -20.73 6.86 1.99
N VAL A 62 -19.83 6.39 1.12
CA VAL A 62 -18.81 5.40 1.45
C VAL A 62 -17.45 5.96 1.03
N VAL A 63 -16.52 5.98 1.98
CA VAL A 63 -15.09 6.11 1.67
C VAL A 63 -14.48 4.71 1.75
N PRO A 64 -14.01 4.13 0.63
CA PRO A 64 -13.38 2.83 0.67
C PRO A 64 -12.07 2.91 1.46
N SER A 65 -11.79 1.88 2.25
CA SER A 65 -10.47 1.68 2.84
C SER A 65 -9.66 0.78 1.92
N TYR A 66 -8.44 1.17 1.59
CA TYR A 66 -7.47 0.35 0.87
C TYR A 66 -6.59 -0.50 1.82
N ASP A 67 -6.73 -0.32 3.13
CA ASP A 67 -6.10 -1.14 4.17
C ASP A 67 -7.14 -2.13 4.73
N PRO A 68 -6.89 -3.46 4.66
CA PRO A 68 -7.81 -4.47 5.18
C PRO A 68 -7.99 -4.41 6.71
N SER A 69 -7.12 -3.70 7.43
CA SER A 69 -7.16 -3.52 8.88
C SER A 69 -8.03 -2.34 9.32
N VAL A 70 -8.42 -1.47 8.38
CA VAL A 70 -9.21 -0.25 8.65
C VAL A 70 -10.61 -0.40 8.06
N GLU A 71 -11.62 -0.29 8.91
CA GLU A 71 -13.02 -0.41 8.49
C GLU A 71 -13.44 0.78 7.63
N SER A 72 -14.15 0.52 6.53
CA SER A 72 -14.66 1.57 5.65
C SER A 72 -15.65 2.48 6.39
N VAL A 73 -15.46 3.79 6.30
CA VAL A 73 -16.42 4.75 6.88
C VAL A 73 -17.64 4.83 5.98
N SER A 74 -18.79 4.38 6.48
CA SER A 74 -20.08 4.49 5.82
C SER A 74 -21.05 5.38 6.60
N LEU A 75 -21.69 6.32 5.91
CA LEU A 75 -22.68 7.22 6.50
C LEU A 75 -23.94 7.23 5.64
N THR A 76 -25.06 6.78 6.18
CA THR A 76 -26.36 6.79 5.49
C THR A 76 -27.23 7.92 6.02
N VAL A 77 -27.39 8.98 5.24
CA VAL A 77 -28.19 10.17 5.61
C VAL A 77 -28.95 10.72 4.41
N ALA A 78 -29.87 11.66 4.64
CA ALA A 78 -30.53 12.37 3.56
C ALA A 78 -29.49 13.12 2.69
N PRO A 79 -29.73 13.29 1.37
CA PRO A 79 -28.87 14.04 0.47
C PRO A 79 -28.51 15.41 1.06
N ASN A 80 -27.21 15.69 1.16
CA ASN A 80 -26.69 16.95 1.66
C ASN A 80 -25.47 17.33 0.81
N GLU A 81 -25.53 18.51 0.20
CA GLU A 81 -24.50 19.01 -0.71
C GLU A 81 -23.13 19.13 -0.01
N LYS A 82 -23.10 19.57 1.25
CA LYS A 82 -21.84 19.69 2.02
C LYS A 82 -21.22 18.33 2.28
N LEU A 83 -22.03 17.32 2.62
CA LEU A 83 -21.55 15.95 2.82
C LEU A 83 -21.10 15.34 1.50
N THR A 84 -21.84 15.57 0.41
CA THR A 84 -21.45 15.10 -0.92
C THR A 84 -20.09 15.67 -1.34
N ALA A 85 -19.89 16.97 -1.17
CA ALA A 85 -18.62 17.63 -1.47
C ALA A 85 -17.47 17.11 -0.60
N TYR A 86 -17.71 16.92 0.71
CA TYR A 86 -16.71 16.37 1.63
C TYR A 86 -16.29 14.94 1.25
N PHE A 87 -17.24 14.03 1.06
CA PHE A 87 -16.94 12.63 0.70
C PHE A 87 -16.32 12.51 -0.70
N LYS A 88 -16.69 13.40 -1.63
CA LYS A 88 -16.01 13.50 -2.93
C LYS A 88 -14.54 13.92 -2.76
N ALA A 89 -14.28 14.99 -2.01
CA ALA A 89 -12.92 15.47 -1.78
C ALA A 89 -12.06 14.42 -1.05
N GLU A 90 -12.64 13.70 -0.08
CA GLU A 90 -11.91 12.65 0.64
C GLU A 90 -11.60 11.45 -0.26
N ARG A 91 -12.54 11.02 -1.11
CA ARG A 91 -12.27 9.98 -2.11
C ARG A 91 -11.19 10.42 -3.11
N ASP A 92 -11.30 11.63 -3.64
CA ASP A 92 -10.34 12.18 -4.60
C ASP A 92 -8.93 12.26 -3.96
N ARG A 93 -8.83 12.56 -2.65
CA ARG A 93 -7.58 12.55 -1.88
C ARG A 93 -6.98 11.14 -1.76
N ILE A 94 -7.77 10.16 -1.31
CA ILE A 94 -7.29 8.78 -1.12
C ILE A 94 -6.91 8.14 -2.46
N ASP A 95 -7.68 8.39 -3.52
CA ASP A 95 -7.36 7.91 -4.87
C ASP A 95 -6.04 8.51 -5.38
N ALA A 96 -5.78 9.79 -5.10
CA ALA A 96 -4.51 10.43 -5.44
C ALA A 96 -3.33 9.84 -4.65
N ASP A 97 -3.49 9.60 -3.35
CA ASP A 97 -2.47 8.93 -2.53
C ASP A 97 -2.20 7.50 -2.99
N SER A 98 -3.24 6.75 -3.33
CA SER A 98 -3.12 5.38 -3.84
C SER A 98 -2.38 5.34 -5.17
N LYS A 99 -2.70 6.26 -6.09
CA LYS A 99 -1.96 6.40 -7.35
C LYS A 99 -0.50 6.72 -7.12
N ARG A 100 -0.18 7.63 -6.20
CA ARG A 100 1.22 7.97 -5.87
C ARG A 100 2.00 6.76 -5.37
N VAL A 101 1.40 5.93 -4.49
CA VAL A 101 2.05 4.69 -4.02
C VAL A 101 2.23 3.71 -5.18
N ILE A 102 1.22 3.53 -6.04
CA ILE A 102 1.32 2.66 -7.21
C ILE A 102 2.41 3.15 -8.16
N ASP A 103 2.45 4.44 -8.46
CA ASP A 103 3.46 5.04 -9.35
C ASP A 103 4.87 4.90 -8.77
N GLU A 104 5.03 5.05 -7.46
CA GLU A 104 6.31 4.86 -6.77
C GLU A 104 6.75 3.40 -6.79
N VAL A 105 5.83 2.45 -6.56
CA VAL A 105 6.10 1.00 -6.66
C VAL A 105 6.41 0.62 -8.11
N LEU A 106 5.68 1.16 -9.09
CA LEU A 106 5.96 0.93 -10.50
C LEU A 106 7.33 1.48 -10.89
N ALA A 107 7.67 2.72 -10.47
CA ALA A 107 8.97 3.31 -10.73
C ALA A 107 10.10 2.51 -10.07
N PHE A 108 9.89 2.02 -8.84
CA PHE A 108 10.81 1.13 -8.13
C PHE A 108 11.00 -0.21 -8.85
N ASN A 109 9.91 -0.82 -9.32
CA ASN A 109 9.92 -2.13 -9.99
C ASN A 109 10.39 -2.04 -11.45
N GLN A 110 10.29 -0.89 -12.09
CA GLN A 110 10.77 -0.69 -13.46
C GLN A 110 12.27 -0.42 -13.49
N ARG A 111 12.76 0.54 -12.68
CA ARG A 111 14.17 0.98 -12.59
C ARG A 111 15.00 0.70 -13.87
N ASP A 112 16.18 0.11 -13.74
CA ASP A 112 17.03 -0.30 -14.87
C ASP A 112 16.90 -1.81 -15.13
N HIS A 113 15.68 -2.35 -14.98
CA HIS A 113 15.43 -3.79 -15.19
C HIS A 113 15.40 -4.08 -16.69
N GLY A 114 16.53 -4.54 -17.21
CA GLY A 114 16.69 -4.95 -18.60
C GLY A 114 16.34 -6.43 -18.83
N VAL A 115 16.13 -6.80 -20.09
CA VAL A 115 16.11 -8.22 -20.46
C VAL A 115 17.54 -8.75 -20.36
N LEU A 116 17.74 -9.88 -19.67
CA LEU A 116 19.07 -10.49 -19.52
C LEU A 116 19.65 -10.94 -20.87
N LEU A 117 18.79 -11.40 -21.78
CA LEU A 117 19.14 -11.78 -23.14
C LEU A 117 18.07 -11.31 -24.13
N GLU A 118 18.43 -10.37 -25.00
CA GLU A 118 17.53 -9.85 -26.04
C GLU A 118 17.03 -10.96 -26.97
N GLY A 119 15.77 -10.87 -27.38
CA GLY A 119 15.15 -11.84 -28.29
C GLY A 119 14.76 -13.18 -27.64
N VAL A 120 14.75 -13.28 -26.30
CA VAL A 120 14.12 -14.42 -25.60
C VAL A 120 12.64 -14.14 -25.32
N LEU A 121 12.33 -12.99 -24.70
CA LEU A 121 10.99 -12.64 -24.26
C LEU A 121 10.45 -11.42 -25.03
N PRO A 122 9.13 -11.31 -25.27
CA PRO A 122 8.09 -12.29 -24.95
C PRO A 122 7.87 -13.39 -26.00
N ASP A 123 8.13 -13.14 -27.28
CA ASP A 123 7.58 -13.95 -28.39
C ASP A 123 8.63 -14.69 -29.27
N GLY A 124 9.92 -14.59 -28.95
CA GLY A 124 10.99 -14.79 -29.95
C GLY A 124 12.10 -15.79 -29.61
N ALA A 125 11.95 -16.62 -28.58
CA ALA A 125 13.06 -17.45 -28.12
C ALA A 125 13.37 -18.63 -29.07
N SER A 126 14.54 -18.59 -29.71
CA SER A 126 15.11 -19.81 -30.29
C SER A 126 15.56 -20.76 -29.18
N SER A 127 15.56 -22.08 -29.42
CA SER A 127 16.08 -23.06 -28.45
C SER A 127 17.51 -22.73 -27.99
N ARG A 128 18.32 -22.15 -28.89
CA ARG A 128 19.67 -21.67 -28.58
C ARG A 128 19.65 -20.53 -27.55
N ASN A 129 18.75 -19.57 -27.68
CA ASN A 129 18.68 -18.44 -26.76
C ASN A 129 18.13 -18.87 -25.38
N LEU A 130 17.21 -19.83 -25.33
CA LEU A 130 16.70 -20.39 -24.06
C LEU A 130 17.80 -21.12 -23.29
N THR A 131 18.55 -22.00 -23.96
CA THR A 131 19.71 -22.67 -23.34
C THR A 131 20.82 -21.69 -22.98
N ARG A 132 21.01 -20.61 -23.75
CA ARG A 132 21.98 -19.56 -23.41
C ARG A 132 21.55 -18.80 -22.15
N LEU A 133 20.28 -18.47 -22.02
CA LEU A 133 19.76 -17.80 -20.81
C LEU A 133 19.91 -18.71 -19.58
N GLU A 134 19.58 -19.99 -19.69
CA GLU A 134 19.83 -20.98 -18.63
C GLU A 134 21.30 -21.00 -18.20
N ALA A 135 22.21 -21.04 -19.17
CA ALA A 135 23.66 -21.03 -18.90
C ALA A 135 24.15 -19.73 -18.23
N MET A 136 23.39 -18.63 -18.27
CA MET A 136 23.74 -17.41 -17.53
C MET A 136 23.47 -17.54 -16.04
N PHE A 137 22.51 -18.39 -15.64
CA PHE A 137 22.18 -18.67 -14.25
C PHE A 137 23.00 -19.84 -13.68
N VAL A 138 23.32 -20.84 -14.49
CA VAL A 138 24.14 -21.99 -14.08
C VAL A 138 25.62 -21.62 -14.16
N ALA A 139 26.41 -21.88 -13.12
CA ALA A 139 27.86 -21.73 -13.20
C ALA A 139 28.44 -22.84 -14.09
N GLU A 140 28.59 -22.57 -15.39
CA GLU A 140 29.26 -23.47 -16.32
C GLU A 140 30.77 -23.15 -16.33
N GLY A 141 31.53 -23.86 -15.48
CA GLY A 141 32.98 -23.69 -15.34
C GLY A 141 33.37 -22.55 -14.37
N ASP A 142 34.34 -21.73 -14.77
CA ASP A 142 34.90 -20.60 -13.98
C ASP A 142 34.26 -19.25 -14.36
N GLN A 143 33.14 -19.26 -15.09
CA GLN A 143 32.46 -18.03 -15.49
C GLN A 143 31.49 -17.58 -14.41
N PRO A 144 31.53 -16.30 -14.00
CA PRO A 144 30.57 -15.75 -13.04
C PRO A 144 29.16 -15.76 -13.63
N THR A 145 28.18 -16.12 -12.81
CA THR A 145 26.78 -16.11 -13.20
C THR A 145 26.16 -14.72 -13.07
N VAL A 146 24.97 -14.54 -13.63
CA VAL A 146 24.21 -13.29 -13.44
C VAL A 146 23.90 -13.03 -11.96
N LEU A 147 23.75 -14.09 -11.15
CA LEU A 147 23.53 -13.98 -9.72
C LEU A 147 24.79 -13.47 -9.00
N ASP A 148 25.98 -13.87 -9.45
CA ASP A 148 27.24 -13.39 -8.89
C ASP A 148 27.43 -11.90 -9.22
N ALA A 149 27.09 -11.47 -10.44
CA ALA A 149 27.09 -10.07 -10.83
C ALA A 149 26.09 -9.22 -10.01
N LEU A 150 24.94 -9.78 -9.65
CA LEU A 150 23.96 -9.13 -8.78
C LEU A 150 24.52 -8.94 -7.35
N LEU A 151 25.15 -9.98 -6.80
CA LEU A 151 25.81 -9.94 -5.50
C LEU A 151 26.96 -8.91 -5.50
N GLU A 152 27.75 -8.86 -6.56
CA GLU A 152 28.81 -7.86 -6.73
C GLU A 152 28.25 -6.43 -6.78
N ARG A 153 27.13 -6.21 -7.47
CA ARG A 153 26.48 -4.89 -7.56
C ARG A 153 26.04 -4.36 -6.20
N VAL A 154 25.61 -5.23 -5.29
CA VAL A 154 25.26 -4.85 -3.91
C VAL A 154 26.47 -4.91 -2.96
N ASN A 155 27.67 -5.11 -3.48
CA ASN A 155 28.90 -5.30 -2.72
C ASN A 155 28.72 -6.35 -1.59
N ALA A 156 28.06 -7.46 -1.96
CA ALA A 156 27.94 -8.61 -1.08
C ALA A 156 29.28 -9.33 -0.97
N GLY A 157 29.51 -9.95 0.18
CA GLY A 157 30.67 -10.81 0.34
C GLY A 157 30.51 -11.82 1.46
N THR A 158 31.41 -12.79 1.45
CA THR A 158 31.52 -13.77 2.52
C THR A 158 32.31 -13.21 3.70
N PRO A 159 32.14 -13.81 4.89
CA PRO A 159 33.08 -13.64 5.99
C PRO A 159 34.51 -13.97 5.58
N ILE A 160 35.48 -13.48 6.34
CA ILE A 160 36.88 -13.89 6.21
C ILE A 160 36.96 -15.42 6.23
N ALA A 161 37.77 -16.00 5.32
CA ALA A 161 37.90 -17.44 5.24
C ALA A 161 38.42 -18.00 6.57
N ASP A 162 37.79 -19.07 7.06
CA ASP A 162 38.13 -19.65 8.36
C ASP A 162 39.60 -20.04 8.45
N SER A 163 40.20 -20.52 7.35
CA SER A 163 41.62 -20.89 7.27
C SER A 163 42.57 -19.69 7.37
N GLU A 164 42.19 -18.52 6.83
CA GLU A 164 42.99 -17.30 6.94
C GLU A 164 42.92 -16.72 8.35
N LEU A 165 41.71 -16.71 8.93
CA LEU A 165 41.50 -16.29 10.30
C LEU A 165 42.25 -17.19 11.28
N GLU A 166 42.18 -18.51 11.09
CA GLU A 166 42.90 -19.48 11.90
C GLU A 166 44.42 -19.26 11.85
N ARG A 167 44.98 -19.05 10.65
CA ARG A 167 46.41 -18.73 10.48
C ARG A 167 46.79 -17.46 11.26
N SER A 168 46.02 -16.38 11.09
CA SER A 168 46.28 -15.12 11.80
C SER A 168 46.20 -15.27 13.32
N LEU A 169 45.25 -16.06 13.83
CA LEU A 169 45.08 -16.30 15.26
C LEU A 169 46.21 -17.17 15.82
N ASN A 170 46.64 -18.20 15.08
CA ASN A 170 47.77 -19.05 15.48
C ASN A 170 49.08 -18.26 15.53
N ASP A 171 49.35 -17.42 14.55
CA ASP A 171 50.55 -16.56 14.52
C ASP A 171 50.55 -15.53 15.66
N LEU A 172 49.39 -14.96 15.98
CA LEU A 172 49.26 -14.06 17.13
C LEU A 172 49.48 -14.81 18.45
N ASN A 173 48.86 -15.99 18.59
CA ASN A 173 49.00 -16.83 19.78
C ASN A 173 50.46 -17.23 20.02
N ALA A 174 51.17 -17.69 18.98
CA ALA A 174 52.59 -18.05 19.07
C ALA A 174 53.45 -16.88 19.54
N ARG A 175 53.27 -15.70 18.94
CA ARG A 175 54.01 -14.47 19.32
C ARG A 175 53.73 -14.04 20.76
N MET A 176 52.47 -14.13 21.20
CA MET A 176 52.10 -13.77 22.57
C MET A 176 52.67 -14.75 23.60
N LEU A 177 52.64 -16.05 23.30
CA LEU A 177 53.24 -17.06 24.16
C LEU A 177 54.76 -16.91 24.24
N GLU A 178 55.45 -16.69 23.12
CA GLU A 178 56.90 -16.45 23.09
C GLU A 178 57.27 -15.21 23.90
N LYS A 179 56.49 -14.13 23.79
CA LYS A 179 56.67 -12.92 24.59
C LYS A 179 56.51 -13.19 26.09
N LEU A 180 55.45 -13.91 26.48
CA LEU A 180 55.22 -14.28 27.89
C LEU A 180 56.32 -15.20 28.43
N GLU A 181 56.79 -16.16 27.62
CA GLU A 181 57.91 -17.03 27.98
C GLU A 181 59.21 -16.24 28.16
N THR A 182 59.42 -15.19 27.36
CA THR A 182 60.59 -14.29 27.47
C THR A 182 60.50 -13.38 28.70
N ASP A 183 59.34 -12.78 28.95
CA ASP A 183 59.13 -11.79 30.02
C ASP A 183 59.05 -12.43 31.42
N HIS A 184 58.55 -13.66 31.52
CA HIS A 184 58.28 -14.32 32.81
C HIS A 184 58.97 -15.68 33.00
N GLY A 185 59.54 -16.27 31.95
CA GLY A 185 60.08 -17.62 31.98
C GLY A 185 59.01 -18.70 31.81
N ARG A 186 59.37 -19.80 31.14
CA ARG A 186 58.45 -20.86 30.70
C ARG A 186 57.62 -21.52 31.82
N ALA A 187 58.14 -21.54 33.04
CA ALA A 187 57.48 -22.12 34.21
C ALA A 187 56.51 -21.17 34.94
N ALA A 188 56.46 -19.88 34.56
CA ALA A 188 55.71 -18.85 35.26
C ALA A 188 54.44 -18.36 34.53
N VAL A 189 54.06 -19.00 33.41
CA VAL A 189 52.83 -18.64 32.68
C VAL A 189 51.61 -19.02 33.52
N THR A 190 51.02 -18.02 34.20
CA THR A 190 49.85 -18.22 35.06
C THR A 190 48.55 -18.37 34.27
N PRO A 191 47.48 -18.94 34.87
CA PRO A 191 46.16 -18.98 34.24
C PRO A 191 45.62 -17.60 33.84
N ASP A 192 45.91 -16.56 34.62
CA ASP A 192 45.48 -15.19 34.32
C ASP A 192 46.17 -14.63 33.09
N MET A 193 47.47 -14.92 32.89
CA MET A 193 48.19 -14.54 31.67
C MET A 193 47.60 -15.22 30.43
N ARG A 194 47.27 -16.51 30.53
CA ARG A 194 46.58 -17.23 29.44
C ARG A 194 45.21 -16.64 29.14
N LYS A 195 44.46 -16.23 30.16
CA LYS A 195 43.17 -15.56 29.97
C LYS A 195 43.31 -14.25 29.19
N SER A 196 44.34 -13.46 29.49
CA SER A 196 44.64 -12.24 28.74
C SER A 196 44.97 -12.51 27.27
N VAL A 197 45.75 -13.58 26.98
CA VAL A 197 46.01 -14.02 25.60
C VAL A 197 44.70 -14.39 24.90
N THR A 198 43.85 -15.20 25.53
CA THR A 198 42.54 -15.58 24.97
C THR A 198 41.67 -14.36 24.70
N GLN A 199 41.64 -13.37 25.60
CA GLN A 199 40.88 -12.14 25.38
C GLN A 199 41.37 -11.36 24.15
N GLU A 200 42.69 -11.29 23.94
CA GLU A 200 43.23 -10.62 22.76
C GLU A 200 42.97 -11.40 21.47
N LEU A 201 43.00 -12.75 21.51
CA LEU A 201 42.60 -13.58 20.37
C LEU A 201 41.13 -13.36 19.99
N VAL A 202 40.23 -13.33 20.99
CA VAL A 202 38.80 -13.03 20.76
C VAL A 202 38.60 -11.64 20.18
N LYS A 203 39.30 -10.63 20.73
CA LYS A 203 39.26 -9.26 20.24
C LYS A 203 39.77 -9.15 18.80
N THR A 204 40.85 -9.87 18.47
CA THR A 204 41.41 -9.93 17.11
C THR A 204 40.41 -10.58 16.15
N ARG A 205 39.79 -11.70 16.54
CA ARG A 205 38.74 -12.36 15.75
C ARG A 205 37.56 -11.43 15.49
N LEU A 206 37.06 -10.75 16.52
CA LEU A 206 35.96 -9.80 16.37
C LEU A 206 36.36 -8.59 15.50
N GLY A 207 37.59 -8.11 15.67
CA GLY A 207 38.17 -7.06 14.84
C GLY A 207 38.20 -7.42 13.36
N ALA A 208 38.55 -8.67 13.02
CA ALA A 208 38.56 -9.16 11.65
C ALA A 208 37.16 -9.14 11.02
N TYR A 209 36.14 -9.65 11.71
CA TYR A 209 34.76 -9.59 11.21
C TYR A 209 34.23 -8.16 11.13
N LYS A 210 34.61 -7.28 12.07
CA LYS A 210 34.24 -5.87 12.02
C LYS A 210 34.88 -5.17 10.83
N SER A 211 36.17 -5.38 10.58
CA SER A 211 36.86 -4.85 9.39
C SER A 211 36.17 -5.33 8.12
N ARG A 212 35.90 -6.64 8.03
CA ARG A 212 35.19 -7.20 6.88
C ARG A 212 33.82 -6.56 6.68
N SER A 213 33.06 -6.34 7.75
CA SER A 213 31.75 -5.68 7.69
C SER A 213 31.79 -4.21 7.25
N THR A 214 32.96 -3.57 7.32
CA THR A 214 33.14 -2.21 6.77
C THR A 214 33.51 -2.20 5.30
N GLU A 215 34.01 -3.33 4.76
CA GLU A 215 34.39 -3.48 3.36
C GLU A 215 33.19 -3.91 2.49
N ILE A 216 32.30 -4.73 3.04
CA ILE A 216 31.13 -5.26 2.34
C ILE A 216 29.86 -4.57 2.84
N SER A 217 28.84 -4.48 1.98
CA SER A 217 27.55 -3.92 2.37
C SER A 217 26.63 -4.96 3.00
N VAL A 218 26.76 -6.23 2.61
CA VAL A 218 25.95 -7.34 3.15
C VAL A 218 26.75 -8.64 3.17
N TYR A 219 26.55 -9.44 4.22
CA TYR A 219 27.03 -10.82 4.27
C TYR A 219 26.08 -11.72 3.48
N ALA A 220 26.42 -11.95 2.22
CA ALA A 220 25.67 -12.83 1.34
C ALA A 220 26.61 -13.46 0.33
N ASP A 221 26.30 -14.69 -0.01
CA ASP A 221 26.86 -15.40 -1.16
C ASP A 221 25.72 -16.00 -1.95
N ARG A 222 26.04 -16.76 -3.00
CA ARG A 222 25.04 -17.42 -3.83
C ARG A 222 24.13 -18.35 -3.02
N SER A 223 24.59 -18.88 -1.89
CA SER A 223 23.77 -19.73 -1.03
C SER A 223 22.62 -18.99 -0.35
N VAL A 224 22.58 -17.66 -0.34
CA VAL A 224 21.40 -16.91 0.12
C VAL A 224 20.26 -16.92 -0.92
N LEU A 225 20.61 -17.08 -2.19
CA LEU A 225 19.66 -17.09 -3.32
C LEU A 225 19.20 -18.51 -3.70
N LEU A 226 19.69 -19.55 -3.02
CA LEU A 226 19.56 -20.96 -3.42
C LEU A 226 18.70 -21.85 -2.48
N PRO A 227 18.43 -21.48 -1.21
CA PRO A 227 17.43 -22.17 -0.38
C PRO A 227 16.48 -21.26 0.45
N PRO A 228 15.19 -21.63 0.58
CA PRO A 228 14.48 -22.54 -0.30
C PRO A 228 14.26 -21.77 -1.60
N ASN A 229 15.12 -21.96 -2.60
CA ASN A 229 14.93 -21.48 -3.96
C ASN A 229 13.82 -22.29 -4.62
N VAL A 230 12.71 -22.45 -3.91
CA VAL A 230 11.49 -23.09 -4.35
C VAL A 230 10.35 -22.11 -4.19
N ASP A 231 9.50 -22.02 -5.20
CA ASP A 231 8.27 -21.23 -5.11
C ASP A 231 7.29 -21.86 -4.10
N GLN A 232 6.09 -21.26 -3.98
CA GLN A 232 5.05 -21.76 -3.07
C GLN A 232 4.58 -23.18 -3.44
N GLN A 233 4.93 -23.67 -4.63
CA GLN A 233 4.61 -24.96 -5.19
C GLN A 233 5.75 -25.98 -5.04
N GLY A 234 6.93 -25.55 -4.55
CA GLY A 234 8.09 -26.42 -4.37
C GLY A 234 9.01 -26.51 -5.59
N GLU A 235 8.83 -25.68 -6.62
CA GLU A 235 9.62 -25.69 -7.87
C GLU A 235 10.79 -24.72 -7.82
N THR A 236 11.95 -25.12 -8.36
CA THR A 236 13.17 -24.32 -8.26
C THR A 236 13.07 -22.97 -8.98
N VAL A 237 13.30 -21.85 -8.27
CA VAL A 237 13.15 -20.49 -8.84
C VAL A 237 14.28 -20.14 -9.81
N PHE A 238 15.49 -20.70 -9.62
CA PHE A 238 16.61 -20.60 -10.57
C PHE A 238 17.17 -21.98 -10.94
N PRO A 239 17.65 -22.17 -12.18
CA PRO A 239 18.32 -23.41 -12.56
C PRO A 239 19.66 -23.50 -11.83
N THR A 240 19.87 -24.61 -11.11
CA THR A 240 21.10 -24.88 -10.36
C THR A 240 22.09 -25.73 -11.16
N GLN A 241 21.58 -26.47 -12.15
CA GLN A 241 22.33 -27.33 -13.05
C GLN A 241 21.73 -27.19 -14.45
N LYS A 242 22.56 -27.45 -15.46
CA LYS A 242 22.12 -27.44 -16.85
C LYS A 242 21.19 -28.62 -17.13
N GLY A 243 19.99 -28.33 -17.60
CA GLY A 243 19.00 -29.32 -18.00
C GLY A 243 19.46 -30.14 -19.21
N THR A 244 18.85 -31.34 -19.35
CA THR A 244 19.04 -32.18 -20.54
C THR A 244 18.12 -31.81 -21.70
N THR A 245 17.09 -31.01 -21.41
CA THR A 245 16.10 -30.51 -22.35
C THR A 245 16.17 -29.00 -22.45
N THR A 246 15.83 -28.45 -23.61
CA THR A 246 15.72 -26.99 -23.76
C THR A 246 14.61 -26.45 -22.85
N PRO A 247 14.87 -25.36 -22.09
CA PRO A 247 13.86 -24.74 -21.24
C PRO A 247 12.67 -24.22 -22.02
N HIS A 248 11.51 -24.14 -21.39
CA HIS A 248 10.35 -23.48 -21.96
C HIS A 248 10.43 -21.95 -21.80
N VAL A 249 9.75 -21.21 -22.69
CA VAL A 249 9.68 -19.73 -22.61
C VAL A 249 9.10 -19.26 -21.28
N ALA A 250 8.15 -19.99 -20.70
CA ALA A 250 7.59 -19.70 -19.39
C ALA A 250 8.62 -19.83 -18.26
N GLU A 251 9.48 -20.86 -18.29
CA GLU A 251 10.57 -21.03 -17.32
C GLU A 251 11.59 -19.90 -17.43
N ALA A 252 11.98 -19.56 -18.66
CA ALA A 252 12.85 -18.42 -18.95
C ALA A 252 12.29 -17.09 -18.43
N PHE A 253 10.97 -16.89 -18.56
CA PHE A 253 10.29 -15.73 -17.99
C PHE A 253 10.35 -15.73 -16.46
N SER A 254 10.05 -16.87 -15.82
CA SER A 254 10.10 -17.00 -14.36
C SER A 254 11.49 -16.68 -13.80
N TRP A 255 12.55 -17.18 -14.44
CA TRP A 255 13.93 -16.90 -14.01
C TRP A 255 14.29 -15.42 -14.15
N GLN A 256 13.93 -14.78 -15.26
CA GLN A 256 14.18 -13.36 -15.46
C GLN A 256 13.35 -12.51 -14.48
N PHE A 257 12.12 -12.91 -14.20
CA PHE A 257 11.27 -12.23 -13.22
C PHE A 257 11.91 -12.31 -11.82
N ALA A 258 12.26 -13.51 -11.36
CA ALA A 258 12.90 -13.73 -10.07
C ALA A 258 14.29 -13.09 -9.93
N TYR A 259 14.99 -12.86 -11.05
CA TYR A 259 16.25 -12.13 -11.02
C TYR A 259 16.07 -10.66 -10.63
N TRP A 260 14.92 -10.06 -10.98
CA TRP A 260 14.63 -8.65 -10.72
C TRP A 260 13.75 -8.40 -9.49
N VAL A 261 12.99 -9.41 -9.05
CA VAL A 261 11.98 -9.33 -7.98
C VAL A 261 12.37 -10.23 -6.83
#